data_AF-A0A9X1TIF5-F1
#
_entry.id   AF-A0A9X1TIF5-F1
#
_cell.length_a   1.000
_cell.length_b   1.000
_cell.length_c   1.000
_cell.angle_alpha   90.00
_cell.angle_beta   90.00
_cell.angle_gamma   90.00
#
_symmetry.space_group_name_H-M   'P 1'
#
loop_
_entity.id
_entity.type
_entity.pdbx_description
1 polymer ?
#
loop_
_entity_poly.entity_id
_entity_poly.type
_entity_poly.pdbx_seq_one_letter_code
_entity_poly.pdbx_strand_id
1 'polypeptide(L)'
;MGNVLMCCAFLWTFSAPVFGQGKVREFRIVENDTLTYTLKLALNDSGQPQHFFRNIFTPVCYTNECKPVHINFYWDLLGNYERFDLPENKVLTKVDHDEFKQEDYEKLQDILAQSNSIFADLKMEDLITNGTDNLTDSVDAKAGATLKTIKNQVIDGAVYTCYTLWHIAYGTAVPEMKKIIESYQNDALLHRFLLSNNYHYQYWAMEKVMDAKGNVQNAYQTDIEKVISGKNIFIAKNALQRVSGSFFSDTKKQEWIWETFENSPYAMQIAILKKLKTIPVSETLKNNLKSSLTKSNEEQSSLINQILSKQ
;
A
#
# COMPACT_ATOMS: atom_id res chain seq x y z
N MET A 1 40.83 -8.53 46.61
CA MET A 1 40.38 -9.24 45.40
C MET A 1 39.13 -8.55 44.89
N GLY A 2 39.29 -7.62 43.95
CA GLY A 2 38.17 -6.87 43.36
C GLY A 2 37.72 -7.55 42.07
N ASN A 3 36.44 -7.89 41.99
CA ASN A 3 35.83 -8.43 40.77
C ASN A 3 35.41 -7.28 39.86
N VAL A 4 36.04 -7.21 38.68
CA VAL A 4 35.65 -6.35 37.58
C VAL A 4 34.50 -7.03 36.83
N LEU A 5 33.34 -6.38 36.82
CA LEU A 5 32.17 -6.80 36.07
C LEU A 5 32.37 -6.39 34.60
N MET A 6 32.58 -7.36 33.71
CA MET A 6 32.75 -7.15 32.28
C MET A 6 31.37 -7.03 31.62
N CYS A 7 31.01 -5.81 31.20
CA CYS A 7 29.77 -5.52 30.49
C CYS A 7 29.95 -5.90 29.00
N CYS A 8 29.38 -7.02 28.56
CA CYS A 8 29.30 -7.39 27.15
C CYS A 8 28.22 -6.54 26.47
N ALA A 9 28.64 -5.49 25.75
CA ALA A 9 27.77 -4.76 24.83
C ALA A 9 27.53 -5.61 23.58
N PHE A 10 26.32 -6.15 23.44
CA PHE A 10 25.83 -6.72 22.18
C PHE A 10 25.60 -5.59 21.18
N LEU A 11 26.57 -5.38 20.29
CA LEU A 11 26.41 -4.53 19.11
C LEU A 11 25.45 -5.24 18.14
N TRP A 12 24.20 -4.80 18.11
CA TRP A 12 23.26 -5.13 17.04
C TRP A 12 23.74 -4.44 15.76
N THR A 13 24.40 -5.20 14.88
CA THR A 13 24.66 -4.77 13.53
C THR A 13 23.37 -4.88 12.73
N PHE A 14 22.68 -3.76 12.53
CA PHE A 14 21.66 -3.65 11.49
C PHE A 14 22.37 -3.82 10.14
N SER A 15 22.41 -5.05 9.65
CA SER A 15 22.78 -5.31 8.27
C SER A 15 21.64 -4.80 7.40
N ALA A 16 21.87 -3.71 6.67
CA ALA A 16 20.97 -3.31 5.59
C ALA A 16 20.79 -4.50 4.63
N PRO A 17 19.57 -4.79 4.15
CA PRO A 17 19.37 -5.89 3.23
C PRO A 17 20.21 -5.67 1.97
N VAL A 18 21.22 -6.52 1.78
CA VAL A 18 21.95 -6.62 0.52
C VAL A 18 20.98 -7.25 -0.47
N PHE A 19 20.32 -6.42 -1.29
CA PHE A 19 19.54 -6.91 -2.42
C PHE A 19 20.50 -7.63 -3.37
N GLY A 20 20.35 -8.96 -3.49
CA GLY A 20 21.15 -9.76 -4.42
C GLY A 20 21.06 -9.19 -5.84
N GLN A 21 22.13 -9.37 -6.63
CA GLN A 21 22.20 -8.95 -8.04
C GLN A 21 21.21 -9.76 -8.89
N GLY A 22 19.92 -9.47 -8.73
CA GLY A 22 18.86 -10.00 -9.56
C GLY A 22 18.95 -9.46 -10.98
N LYS A 23 18.35 -10.19 -11.94
CA LYS A 23 18.27 -9.73 -13.33
C LYS A 23 17.41 -8.46 -13.40
N VAL A 24 17.84 -7.46 -14.16
CA VAL A 24 17.07 -6.21 -14.38
C VAL A 24 16.47 -6.23 -15.78
N ARG A 25 15.19 -5.85 -15.89
CA ARG A 25 14.57 -5.53 -17.18
C ARG A 25 14.25 -4.04 -17.27
N GLU A 26 14.44 -3.47 -18.45
CA GLU A 26 14.28 -2.04 -18.71
C GLU A 26 13.10 -1.77 -19.63
N PHE A 27 12.38 -0.69 -19.34
CA PHE A 27 11.19 -0.24 -20.06
C PHE A 27 11.32 1.26 -20.34
N ARG A 28 11.05 1.65 -21.58
CA ARG A 28 11.09 3.06 -22.00
C ARG A 28 9.73 3.70 -21.73
N ILE A 29 9.68 4.68 -20.83
CA ILE A 29 8.45 5.41 -20.47
C ILE A 29 8.54 6.83 -21.05
N VAL A 30 7.53 7.20 -21.83
CA VAL A 30 7.38 8.55 -22.40
C VAL A 30 6.52 9.37 -21.43
N GLU A 31 7.09 10.41 -20.83
CA GLU A 31 6.33 11.32 -19.96
C GLU A 31 5.66 12.45 -20.76
N ASN A 32 6.34 12.95 -21.78
CA ASN A 32 5.80 13.90 -22.76
C ASN A 32 6.62 13.83 -24.07
N ASP A 33 6.28 14.68 -25.05
CA ASP A 33 6.86 14.71 -26.40
C ASP A 33 8.40 14.81 -26.43
N THR A 34 9.02 15.32 -25.36
CA THR A 34 10.47 15.55 -25.28
C THR A 34 11.16 14.73 -24.19
N LEU A 35 10.40 14.18 -23.24
CA LEU A 35 10.95 13.58 -22.03
C LEU A 35 10.62 12.08 -21.96
N THR A 36 11.68 11.28 -21.96
CA THR A 36 11.61 9.83 -21.81
C THR A 36 12.53 9.40 -20.68
N TYR A 37 12.10 8.41 -19.91
CA TYR A 37 12.92 7.76 -18.91
C TYR A 37 12.93 6.25 -19.00
N THR A 38 13.97 5.64 -18.43
CA THR A 38 14.11 4.20 -18.29
C THR A 38 13.59 3.76 -16.93
N LEU A 39 12.44 3.07 -16.94
CA LEU A 39 11.91 2.35 -15.79
C LEU A 39 12.56 0.96 -15.72
N LYS A 40 13.02 0.55 -14.55
CA LYS A 40 13.69 -0.74 -14.34
C LYS A 40 12.85 -1.62 -13.42
N LEU A 41 12.77 -2.91 -13.75
CA LEU A 41 12.12 -3.95 -12.94
C LEU A 41 13.20 -4.92 -12.45
N ALA A 42 13.36 -5.00 -11.14
CA ALA A 42 14.21 -6.00 -10.51
C ALA A 42 13.51 -7.36 -10.49
N LEU A 43 14.21 -8.41 -10.93
CA LEU A 43 13.75 -9.81 -10.88
C LEU A 43 14.65 -10.61 -9.94
N ASN A 44 14.09 -11.62 -9.26
CA ASN A 44 14.92 -12.62 -8.58
C ASN A 44 15.54 -13.62 -9.57
N ASP A 45 16.34 -14.55 -9.08
CA ASP A 45 17.04 -15.56 -9.90
C ASP A 45 16.07 -16.45 -10.70
N SER A 46 14.88 -16.68 -10.15
CA SER A 46 13.78 -17.41 -10.81
C SER A 46 13.00 -16.56 -11.82
N GLY A 47 13.40 -15.31 -12.07
CA GLY A 47 12.77 -14.39 -13.01
C GLY A 47 11.47 -13.76 -12.51
N GLN A 48 11.16 -13.84 -11.21
CA GLN A 48 9.95 -13.25 -10.63
C GLN A 48 10.16 -11.77 -10.27
N PRO A 49 9.19 -10.90 -10.58
CA PRO A 49 9.29 -9.47 -10.30
C PRO A 49 9.37 -9.19 -8.79
N GLN A 50 10.22 -8.25 -8.40
CA GLN A 50 10.45 -7.86 -7.00
C GLN A 50 9.97 -6.43 -6.71
N HIS A 51 10.50 -5.44 -7.43
CA HIS A 51 10.14 -4.03 -7.30
C HIS A 51 10.54 -3.27 -8.56
N PHE A 52 9.94 -2.10 -8.78
CA PHE A 52 10.37 -1.16 -9.79
C PHE A 52 11.33 -0.14 -9.20
N PHE A 53 12.24 0.36 -10.02
CA PHE A 53 13.09 1.49 -9.66
C PHE A 53 13.48 2.31 -10.88
N ARG A 54 13.86 3.57 -10.64
CA ARG A 54 14.30 4.47 -11.70
C ARG A 54 15.23 5.54 -11.15
N ASN A 55 16.26 5.84 -11.95
CA ASN A 55 17.12 7.00 -11.74
C ASN A 55 16.42 8.22 -12.36
N ILE A 56 16.25 9.28 -11.58
CA ILE A 56 15.58 10.51 -11.97
C ILE A 56 16.60 11.64 -11.98
N PHE A 57 16.61 12.37 -13.10
CA PHE A 57 17.29 13.64 -13.24
C PHE A 57 16.23 14.67 -13.62
N THR A 58 16.10 15.72 -12.81
CA THR A 58 15.16 16.80 -13.12
C THR A 58 15.73 18.16 -12.71
N PRO A 59 15.67 19.18 -13.58
CA PRO A 59 15.96 20.55 -13.17
C PRO A 59 14.81 21.05 -12.29
N VAL A 60 14.99 21.01 -10.97
CA VAL A 60 13.97 21.49 -10.01
C VAL A 60 14.24 22.94 -9.63
N CYS A 61 13.90 23.87 -10.52
CA CYS A 61 13.86 25.28 -10.15
C CYS A 61 13.05 26.07 -11.17
N TYR A 62 12.15 26.93 -10.70
CA TYR A 62 11.50 27.90 -11.57
C TYR A 62 12.47 29.03 -12.00
N THR A 63 13.46 29.36 -11.17
CA THR A 63 14.41 30.47 -11.39
C THR A 63 15.75 30.02 -12.00
N ASN A 64 15.93 28.73 -12.31
CA ASN A 64 17.20 28.13 -12.76
C ASN A 64 18.38 28.26 -11.79
N GLU A 65 18.12 28.63 -10.53
CA GLU A 65 19.17 28.83 -9.52
C GLU A 65 19.42 27.58 -8.67
N CYS A 66 18.48 26.63 -8.55
CA CYS A 66 18.75 25.42 -7.75
C CYS A 66 19.63 24.40 -8.50
N LYS A 67 20.43 23.63 -7.74
CA LYS A 67 21.13 22.46 -8.28
C LYS A 67 20.11 21.44 -8.81
N PRO A 68 20.36 20.79 -9.96
CA PRO A 68 19.46 19.77 -10.48
C PRO A 68 19.39 18.58 -9.53
N VAL A 69 18.21 17.97 -9.45
CA VAL A 69 17.99 16.82 -8.58
C VAL A 69 18.40 15.53 -9.28
N HIS A 70 19.18 14.75 -8.54
CA HIS A 70 19.53 13.37 -8.86
C HIS A 70 19.01 12.48 -7.74
N ILE A 71 18.03 11.65 -8.03
CA ILE A 71 17.35 10.82 -7.03
C ILE A 71 16.93 9.50 -7.64
N ASN A 72 16.95 8.43 -6.86
CA ASN A 72 16.48 7.12 -7.29
C ASN A 72 15.19 6.79 -6.55
N PHE A 73 14.14 6.50 -7.30
CA PHE A 73 12.85 6.08 -6.73
C PHE A 73 12.67 4.59 -6.83
N TYR A 74 11.96 4.04 -5.86
CA TYR A 74 11.58 2.64 -5.76
C TYR A 74 10.08 2.54 -5.51
N TRP A 75 9.43 1.64 -6.25
CA TRP A 75 8.02 1.33 -6.11
C TRP A 75 7.82 -0.16 -5.96
N ASP A 76 6.72 -0.50 -5.30
CA ASP A 76 6.19 -1.85 -5.33
C ASP A 76 5.69 -2.21 -6.74
N LEU A 77 5.28 -3.45 -6.93
CA LEU A 77 4.87 -3.99 -8.22
C LEU A 77 3.56 -3.39 -8.76
N LEU A 78 2.74 -2.76 -7.92
CA LEU A 78 1.53 -2.07 -8.36
C LEU A 78 1.73 -0.55 -8.47
N GLY A 79 2.98 -0.08 -8.35
CA GLY A 79 3.36 1.32 -8.49
C GLY A 79 3.07 2.15 -7.24
N ASN A 80 2.93 1.53 -6.07
CA ASN A 80 2.93 2.28 -4.81
C ASN A 80 4.37 2.67 -4.47
N TYR A 81 4.60 3.95 -4.22
CA TYR A 81 5.91 4.46 -3.85
C TYR A 81 6.38 3.83 -2.52
N GLU A 82 7.64 3.39 -2.45
CA GLU A 82 8.23 2.80 -1.23
C GLU A 82 9.26 3.72 -0.59
N ARG A 83 10.24 4.19 -1.37
CA ARG A 83 11.38 4.95 -0.86
C ARG A 83 12.16 5.64 -1.98
N PHE A 84 13.08 6.50 -1.55
CA PHE A 84 14.13 7.03 -2.41
C PHE A 84 15.52 6.80 -1.81
N ASP A 85 16.54 6.86 -2.65
CA ASP A 85 17.92 7.11 -2.24
C ASP A 85 18.58 8.12 -3.20
N LEU A 86 19.76 8.59 -2.83
CA LEU A 86 20.55 9.49 -3.66
C LEU A 86 21.76 8.76 -4.24
N PRO A 87 22.14 9.04 -5.51
CA PRO A 87 23.43 8.62 -6.02
C PRO A 87 24.58 9.17 -5.17
N GLU A 88 25.71 8.48 -5.21
CA GLU A 88 26.90 8.87 -4.45
C GLU A 88 27.29 10.33 -4.72
N ASN A 89 27.62 11.07 -3.66
CA ASN A 89 28.02 12.48 -3.70
C ASN A 89 26.94 13.43 -4.29
N LYS A 90 25.66 13.05 -4.24
CA LYS A 90 24.53 13.92 -4.57
C LYS A 90 23.78 14.32 -3.31
N VAL A 91 23.32 15.57 -3.30
CA VAL A 91 22.51 16.17 -2.23
C VAL A 91 21.33 16.91 -2.86
N LEU A 92 20.22 16.97 -2.13
CA LEU A 92 19.12 17.87 -2.47
C LEU A 92 19.39 19.24 -1.83
N THR A 93 18.97 20.30 -2.51
CA THR A 93 19.08 21.67 -1.99
C THR A 93 17.72 22.36 -1.98
N LYS A 94 17.57 23.29 -1.05
CA LYS A 94 16.49 24.26 -0.97
C LYS A 94 16.83 25.47 -1.85
N VAL A 95 16.00 26.51 -1.78
CA VAL A 95 16.34 27.86 -2.22
C VAL A 95 17.69 28.29 -1.66
N ASP A 96 18.37 29.19 -2.36
CA ASP A 96 19.73 29.69 -2.03
C ASP A 96 20.83 28.62 -1.97
N HIS A 97 20.58 27.42 -2.51
CA HIS A 97 21.49 26.26 -2.49
C HIS A 97 21.76 25.64 -1.12
N ASP A 98 20.95 25.94 -0.12
CA ASP A 98 21.07 25.33 1.20
C ASP A 98 20.82 23.82 1.10
N GLU A 99 21.77 23.01 1.57
CA GLU A 99 21.64 21.56 1.53
C GLU A 99 20.53 21.08 2.47
N PHE A 100 19.81 20.05 2.04
CA PHE A 100 18.85 19.35 2.88
C PHE A 100 19.55 18.77 4.11
N LYS A 101 18.94 18.98 5.28
CA LYS A 101 19.30 18.31 6.52
C LYS A 101 18.59 16.97 6.62
N GLN A 102 18.98 16.17 7.60
CA GLN A 102 18.38 14.85 7.83
C GLN A 102 16.86 14.94 8.01
N GLU A 103 16.38 15.95 8.74
CA GLU A 103 14.95 16.17 8.99
C GLU A 103 14.19 16.53 7.70
N ASP A 104 14.86 17.17 6.74
CA ASP A 104 14.28 17.48 5.43
C ASP A 104 14.10 16.20 4.60
N TYR A 105 15.07 15.28 4.65
CA TYR A 105 14.95 13.98 3.96
C TYR A 105 13.84 13.11 4.56
N GLU A 106 13.73 13.08 5.90
CA GLU A 106 12.65 12.37 6.59
C GLU A 106 11.28 12.96 6.22
N LYS A 107 11.17 14.30 6.23
CA LYS A 107 9.95 14.99 5.81
C LYS A 107 9.62 14.72 4.34
N LEU A 108 10.62 14.68 3.46
CA LEU A 108 10.43 14.34 2.05
C LEU A 108 9.91 12.91 1.90
N GLN A 109 10.45 11.95 2.64
CA GLN A 109 9.98 10.58 2.63
C GLN A 109 8.51 10.49 3.08
N ASP A 110 8.13 11.20 4.15
CA ASP A 110 6.75 11.25 4.63
C ASP A 110 5.79 11.85 3.58
N ILE A 111 6.21 12.94 2.92
CA ILE A 111 5.47 13.57 1.83
C ILE A 111 5.26 12.58 0.67
N LEU A 112 6.33 11.90 0.24
CA LEU A 112 6.28 10.99 -0.90
C LEU A 112 5.53 9.70 -0.57
N ALA A 113 5.49 9.26 0.69
CA ALA A 113 4.69 8.11 1.13
C ALA A 113 3.17 8.38 1.14
N GLN A 114 2.74 9.64 1.06
CA GLN A 114 1.33 10.02 1.07
C GLN A 114 0.78 10.14 -0.36
N SER A 115 0.11 9.08 -0.85
CA SER A 115 -0.55 9.10 -2.16
C SER A 115 -1.74 10.08 -2.24
N ASN A 116 -2.22 10.57 -1.10
CA ASN A 116 -3.29 11.58 -0.97
C ASN A 116 -2.74 12.92 -0.45
N SER A 117 -1.49 13.25 -0.79
CA SER A 117 -0.86 14.53 -0.46
C SER A 117 -1.65 15.72 -1.03
N ILE A 118 -1.53 16.88 -0.39
CA ILE A 118 -2.05 18.15 -0.92
C ILE A 118 -1.56 18.46 -2.34
N PHE A 119 -0.40 17.92 -2.73
CA PHE A 119 0.14 18.08 -4.08
C PHE A 119 -0.73 17.45 -5.16
N ALA A 120 -1.58 16.47 -4.85
CA ALA A 120 -2.48 15.84 -5.82
C ALA A 120 -3.46 16.84 -6.47
N ASP A 121 -3.90 17.85 -5.69
CA ASP A 121 -4.93 18.81 -6.09
C ASP A 121 -4.38 20.20 -6.40
N LEU A 122 -3.09 20.44 -6.14
CA LEU A 122 -2.44 21.73 -6.37
C LEU A 122 -1.95 21.88 -7.80
N LYS A 123 -2.14 23.07 -8.37
CA LYS A 123 -1.47 23.45 -9.60
C LYS A 123 -0.13 24.09 -9.26
N MET A 124 0.86 23.87 -10.12
CA MET A 124 2.20 24.43 -9.95
C MET A 124 2.15 25.96 -9.86
N GLU A 125 1.27 26.61 -10.62
CA GLU A 125 1.13 28.06 -10.65
C GLU A 125 0.68 28.64 -9.30
N ASP A 126 -0.13 27.89 -8.54
CA ASP A 126 -0.63 28.30 -7.22
C ASP A 126 0.49 28.33 -6.16
N LEU A 127 1.58 27.60 -6.41
CA LEU A 127 2.79 27.56 -5.58
C LEU A 127 3.79 28.67 -5.91
N ILE A 128 3.75 29.18 -7.16
CA ILE A 128 4.68 30.19 -7.68
C ILE A 128 4.11 31.61 -7.52
N THR A 129 2.83 31.82 -7.84
CA THR A 129 2.18 33.14 -7.83
C THR A 129 1.95 33.71 -6.44
N ASN A 130 1.80 32.84 -5.43
CA ASN A 130 1.62 33.25 -4.04
C ASN A 130 2.94 33.47 -3.29
N GLY A 131 4.09 33.44 -3.99
CA GLY A 131 5.41 33.77 -3.46
C GLY A 131 5.64 33.28 -2.04
N THR A 132 6.23 32.09 -1.87
CA THR A 132 6.57 31.62 -0.51
C THR A 132 7.51 32.58 0.24
N ASP A 133 8.12 33.52 -0.48
CA ASP A 133 9.04 34.54 0.00
C ASP A 133 8.34 35.69 0.77
N ASN A 134 7.01 35.83 0.66
CA ASN A 134 6.21 36.77 1.45
C ASN A 134 5.05 36.06 2.18
N LEU A 135 5.32 34.93 2.83
CA LEU A 135 4.35 34.22 3.67
C LEU A 135 4.08 34.88 5.03
N THR A 136 4.45 36.15 5.19
CA THR A 136 4.09 37.02 6.30
C THR A 136 3.09 38.06 5.78
N ASP A 137 1.87 38.00 6.32
CA ASP A 137 0.96 39.13 6.43
C ASP A 137 0.20 39.60 5.17
N SER A 138 -0.67 38.73 4.62
CA SER A 138 -2.09 39.08 4.48
C SER A 138 -2.83 37.94 3.79
N VAL A 139 -3.73 37.23 4.48
CA VAL A 139 -4.59 36.27 3.80
C VAL A 139 -5.97 36.19 4.45
N ASP A 140 -6.99 36.42 3.62
CA ASP A 140 -8.40 36.10 3.85
C ASP A 140 -8.56 34.71 4.49
N ALA A 141 -9.46 34.57 5.46
CA ALA A 141 -9.54 33.44 6.39
C ALA A 141 -9.63 32.06 5.70
N LYS A 142 -10.14 32.01 4.46
CA LYS A 142 -10.26 30.77 3.67
C LYS A 142 -8.95 30.37 2.96
N ALA A 143 -8.18 31.34 2.49
CA ALA A 143 -6.86 31.07 1.91
C ALA A 143 -5.80 30.86 3.01
N GLY A 144 -5.94 31.49 4.18
CA GLY A 144 -5.05 31.28 5.33
C GLY A 144 -5.04 29.84 5.87
N ALA A 145 -6.20 29.17 5.90
CA ALA A 145 -6.30 27.77 6.33
C ALA A 145 -5.60 26.81 5.36
N THR A 146 -5.76 27.02 4.05
CA THR A 146 -5.12 26.22 3.01
C THR A 146 -3.60 26.41 3.03
N LEU A 147 -3.12 27.65 3.19
CA LEU A 147 -1.70 27.96 3.26
C LEU A 147 -1.01 27.41 4.51
N LYS A 148 -1.70 27.39 5.66
CA LYS A 148 -1.18 26.78 6.89
C LYS A 148 -1.04 25.26 6.76
N THR A 149 -1.99 24.61 6.08
CA THR A 149 -1.91 23.19 5.75
C THR A 149 -0.75 22.90 4.79
N ILE A 150 -0.55 23.74 3.76
CA ILE A 150 0.61 23.64 2.85
C ILE A 150 1.91 23.76 3.64
N LYS A 151 2.11 24.83 4.45
CA LYS A 151 3.34 25.01 5.27
C LYS A 151 3.68 23.77 6.11
N ASN A 152 2.68 23.15 6.73
CA ASN A 152 2.92 21.97 7.56
C ASN A 152 3.32 20.73 6.72
N GLN A 153 2.85 20.64 5.48
CA GLN A 153 3.06 19.49 4.57
C GLN A 153 4.20 19.68 3.56
N VAL A 154 4.97 20.77 3.65
CA VAL A 154 6.09 21.04 2.73
C VAL A 154 7.39 21.31 3.48
N ILE A 155 8.52 21.16 2.79
CA ILE A 155 9.82 21.60 3.29
C ILE A 155 9.98 23.06 2.90
N ASP A 156 10.15 23.93 3.89
CA ASP A 156 10.37 25.36 3.66
C ASP A 156 11.60 25.53 2.75
N GLY A 157 11.45 26.33 1.70
CA GLY A 157 12.47 26.52 0.68
C GLY A 157 12.61 25.38 -0.34
N ALA A 158 11.78 24.34 -0.32
CA ALA A 158 11.84 23.24 -1.29
C ALA A 158 10.47 22.78 -1.81
N VAL A 159 9.46 23.65 -1.75
CA VAL A 159 8.09 23.34 -2.16
C VAL A 159 8.01 22.82 -3.59
N TYR A 160 8.70 23.48 -4.54
CA TYR A 160 8.75 23.07 -5.95
C TYR A 160 9.37 21.67 -6.12
N THR A 161 10.46 21.40 -5.39
CA THR A 161 11.13 20.09 -5.39
C THR A 161 10.19 19.01 -4.86
N CYS A 162 9.55 19.23 -3.71
CA CYS A 162 8.57 18.30 -3.15
C CYS A 162 7.41 18.03 -4.10
N TYR A 163 6.84 19.08 -4.70
CA TYR A 163 5.76 18.98 -5.68
C TYR A 163 6.17 18.13 -6.88
N THR A 164 7.32 18.44 -7.47
CA THR A 164 7.83 17.78 -8.68
C THR A 164 8.10 16.31 -8.40
N LEU A 165 8.77 16.00 -7.29
CA LEU A 165 9.09 14.64 -6.89
C LEU A 165 7.83 13.83 -6.58
N TRP A 166 6.84 14.42 -5.93
CA TRP A 166 5.56 13.76 -5.70
C TRP A 166 4.86 13.40 -7.01
N HIS A 167 4.80 14.31 -7.97
CA HIS A 167 4.21 14.05 -9.29
C HIS A 167 4.98 13.01 -10.10
N ILE A 168 6.29 12.90 -9.92
CA ILE A 168 7.07 11.82 -10.53
C ILE A 168 6.75 10.48 -9.86
N ALA A 169 6.58 10.45 -8.53
CA ALA A 169 6.26 9.24 -7.78
C ALA A 169 4.88 8.67 -8.16
N TYR A 170 3.89 9.52 -8.42
CA TYR A 170 2.49 9.10 -8.66
C TYR A 170 2.00 9.34 -10.09
N GLY A 171 2.88 9.79 -10.98
CA GLY A 171 2.55 10.20 -12.34
C GLY A 171 2.46 9.06 -13.35
N THR A 172 2.87 9.37 -14.58
CA THR A 172 2.69 8.52 -15.78
C THR A 172 3.35 7.15 -15.70
N ALA A 173 4.36 6.97 -14.85
CA ALA A 173 5.03 5.68 -14.69
C ALA A 173 4.14 4.63 -14.01
N VAL A 174 3.21 5.02 -13.12
CA VAL A 174 2.40 4.10 -12.33
C VAL A 174 1.44 3.26 -13.21
N PRO A 175 0.66 3.85 -14.15
CA PRO A 175 -0.13 3.05 -15.09
C PRO A 175 0.71 2.06 -15.91
N GLU A 176 1.91 2.46 -16.34
CA GLU A 176 2.81 1.59 -17.10
C GLU A 176 3.36 0.44 -16.23
N MET A 177 3.71 0.69 -14.97
CA MET A 177 4.10 -0.38 -14.02
C MET A 177 2.99 -1.43 -13.89
N LYS A 178 1.74 -1.00 -13.71
CA LYS A 178 0.59 -1.91 -13.62
C LYS A 178 0.44 -2.74 -14.90
N LYS A 179 0.49 -2.10 -16.07
CA LYS A 179 0.45 -2.79 -17.37
C LYS A 179 1.59 -3.77 -17.57
N ILE A 180 2.80 -3.42 -17.12
CA ILE A 180 3.94 -4.34 -17.13
C ILE A 180 3.61 -5.55 -16.25
N ILE A 181 3.12 -5.37 -15.03
CA ILE A 181 2.81 -6.50 -14.13
C ILE A 181 1.66 -7.37 -14.62
N GLU A 182 0.69 -6.82 -15.35
CA GLU A 182 -0.32 -7.63 -16.07
C GLU A 182 0.36 -8.65 -17.01
N SER A 183 1.46 -8.29 -17.68
CA SER A 183 2.22 -9.22 -18.54
C SER A 183 3.02 -10.28 -17.78
N TYR A 184 3.23 -10.10 -16.47
CA TYR A 184 3.88 -11.09 -15.58
C TYR A 184 2.86 -11.96 -14.84
N GLN A 185 1.55 -11.76 -15.07
CA GLN A 185 0.52 -12.53 -14.40
C GLN A 185 0.69 -14.03 -14.65
N ASN A 186 0.90 -14.77 -13.57
CA ASN A 186 0.93 -16.22 -13.53
C ASN A 186 0.51 -16.72 -12.14
N ASP A 187 0.35 -18.02 -12.00
CA ASP A 187 -0.14 -18.62 -10.75
C ASP A 187 0.75 -18.28 -9.55
N ALA A 188 2.08 -18.36 -9.73
CA ALA A 188 3.03 -18.04 -8.67
C ALA A 188 2.89 -16.59 -8.18
N LEU A 189 2.68 -15.64 -9.09
CA LEU A 189 2.47 -14.24 -8.75
C LEU A 189 1.15 -14.04 -8.00
N LEU A 190 0.08 -14.68 -8.47
CA LEU A 190 -1.25 -14.57 -7.87
C LEU A 190 -1.29 -15.14 -6.45
N HIS A 191 -0.72 -16.33 -6.23
CA HIS A 191 -0.57 -16.90 -4.88
C HIS A 191 0.24 -15.96 -3.97
N ARG A 192 1.38 -15.45 -4.47
CA ARG A 192 2.22 -14.53 -3.70
C ARG A 192 1.46 -13.25 -3.33
N PHE A 193 0.65 -12.72 -4.23
CA PHE A 193 -0.09 -11.48 -3.99
C PHE A 193 -1.23 -11.67 -2.99
N LEU A 194 -2.01 -12.74 -3.12
CA LEU A 194 -3.08 -13.08 -2.17
C LEU A 194 -2.54 -13.27 -0.74
N LEU A 195 -1.37 -13.90 -0.61
CA LEU A 195 -0.74 -14.19 0.68
C LEU A 195 0.21 -13.09 1.19
N SER A 196 0.34 -11.98 0.46
CA SER A 196 1.19 -10.87 0.89
C SER A 196 0.55 -10.07 2.02
N ASN A 197 1.37 -9.32 2.76
CA ASN A 197 0.88 -8.31 3.71
C ASN A 197 0.49 -6.99 3.02
N ASN A 198 0.66 -6.89 1.70
CA ASN A 198 0.32 -5.70 0.92
C ASN A 198 -1.13 -5.81 0.45
N TYR A 199 -1.99 -4.97 1.02
CA TYR A 199 -3.42 -5.05 0.73
C TYR A 199 -3.76 -4.68 -0.72
N HIS A 200 -2.95 -3.86 -1.39
CA HIS A 200 -3.13 -3.56 -2.81
C HIS A 200 -2.92 -4.82 -3.66
N TYR A 201 -1.92 -5.63 -3.33
CA TYR A 201 -1.67 -6.91 -4.00
C TYR A 201 -2.82 -7.89 -3.78
N GLN A 202 -3.33 -7.97 -2.54
CA GLN A 202 -4.47 -8.83 -2.22
C GLN A 202 -5.71 -8.45 -3.02
N TYR A 203 -6.05 -7.16 -3.09
CA TYR A 203 -7.18 -6.68 -3.90
C TYR A 203 -7.00 -7.01 -5.38
N TRP A 204 -5.84 -6.68 -5.94
CA TRP A 204 -5.55 -6.92 -7.35
C TRP A 204 -5.64 -8.42 -7.67
N ALA A 205 -5.04 -9.29 -6.87
CA ALA A 205 -5.08 -10.73 -7.13
C ALA A 205 -6.48 -11.31 -6.94
N MET A 206 -7.27 -10.83 -5.97
CA MET A 206 -8.67 -11.22 -5.81
C MET A 206 -9.50 -10.89 -7.07
N GLU A 207 -9.26 -9.76 -7.73
CA GLU A 207 -9.92 -9.42 -9.00
C GLU A 207 -9.58 -10.35 -10.16
N LYS A 208 -8.42 -11.03 -10.11
CA LYS A 208 -8.01 -11.98 -11.15
C LYS A 208 -8.55 -13.39 -10.91
N VAL A 209 -8.63 -13.81 -9.65
CA VAL A 209 -9.00 -15.19 -9.28
C VAL A 209 -10.49 -15.36 -8.99
N MET A 210 -11.24 -14.26 -8.95
CA MET A 210 -12.68 -14.23 -8.67
C MET A 210 -13.45 -13.54 -9.79
N ASP A 211 -14.52 -14.17 -10.29
CA ASP A 211 -15.40 -13.55 -11.28
C ASP A 211 -16.33 -12.48 -10.67
N ALA A 212 -17.07 -11.76 -11.52
CA ALA A 212 -18.01 -10.73 -11.08
C ALA A 212 -19.17 -11.25 -10.21
N LYS A 213 -19.43 -12.57 -10.19
CA LYS A 213 -20.45 -13.22 -9.36
C LYS A 213 -19.87 -13.75 -8.05
N GLY A 214 -18.56 -13.59 -7.83
CA GLY A 214 -17.88 -14.05 -6.63
C GLY A 214 -17.36 -15.49 -6.70
N ASN A 215 -17.42 -16.15 -7.86
CA ASN A 215 -16.91 -17.51 -7.99
C ASN A 215 -15.39 -17.49 -8.00
N VAL A 216 -14.79 -18.23 -7.06
CA VAL A 216 -13.34 -18.36 -6.92
C VAL A 216 -12.84 -19.53 -7.75
N GLN A 217 -11.80 -19.30 -8.54
CA GLN A 217 -11.11 -20.36 -9.27
C GLN A 217 -10.54 -21.42 -8.30
N ASN A 218 -10.70 -22.71 -8.64
CA ASN A 218 -10.39 -23.82 -7.73
C ASN A 218 -8.96 -23.78 -7.16
N ALA A 219 -7.96 -23.39 -7.96
CA ALA A 219 -6.57 -23.33 -7.55
C ALA A 219 -6.31 -22.33 -6.40
N TYR A 220 -7.18 -21.34 -6.19
CA TYR A 220 -6.97 -20.24 -5.23
C TYR A 220 -7.94 -20.29 -4.04
N GLN A 221 -8.75 -21.33 -3.92
CA GLN A 221 -9.74 -21.42 -2.84
C GLN A 221 -9.08 -21.34 -1.46
N THR A 222 -7.95 -22.01 -1.25
CA THR A 222 -7.21 -21.98 0.03
C THR A 222 -6.54 -20.64 0.29
N ASP A 223 -6.15 -19.90 -0.75
CA ASP A 223 -5.61 -18.55 -0.55
C ASP A 223 -6.72 -17.60 -0.13
N ILE A 224 -7.90 -17.70 -0.74
CA ILE A 224 -9.07 -16.91 -0.34
C ILE A 224 -9.51 -17.24 1.09
N GLU A 225 -9.43 -18.49 1.52
CA GLU A 225 -9.61 -18.85 2.94
C GLU A 225 -8.62 -18.07 3.83
N LYS A 226 -7.32 -18.10 3.50
CA LYS A 226 -6.29 -17.38 4.27
C LYS A 226 -6.48 -15.86 4.26
N VAL A 227 -7.00 -15.30 3.16
CA VAL A 227 -7.36 -13.88 3.08
C VAL A 227 -8.54 -13.56 4.00
N ILE A 228 -9.59 -14.39 4.00
CA ILE A 228 -10.77 -14.22 4.86
C ILE A 228 -10.43 -14.40 6.34
N SER A 229 -9.54 -15.32 6.70
CA SER A 229 -9.07 -15.51 8.09
C SER A 229 -7.88 -14.61 8.45
N GLY A 230 -7.50 -13.70 7.56
CA GLY A 230 -6.34 -12.82 7.70
C GLY A 230 -6.54 -11.72 8.76
N LYS A 231 -5.41 -11.14 9.21
CA LYS A 231 -5.39 -10.09 10.25
C LYS A 231 -5.96 -8.75 9.77
N ASN A 232 -5.88 -8.45 8.48
CA ASN A 232 -6.42 -7.21 7.93
C ASN A 232 -7.95 -7.34 7.77
N ILE A 233 -8.69 -6.82 8.75
CA ILE A 233 -10.15 -6.92 8.80
C ILE A 233 -10.85 -6.32 7.58
N PHE A 234 -10.29 -5.29 6.95
CA PHE A 234 -10.90 -4.67 5.78
C PHE A 234 -10.85 -5.60 4.57
N ILE A 235 -9.70 -6.23 4.34
CA ILE A 235 -9.52 -7.21 3.26
C ILE A 235 -10.30 -8.48 3.54
N ALA A 236 -10.22 -9.00 4.76
CA ALA A 236 -10.94 -10.20 5.18
C ALA A 236 -12.46 -10.04 4.96
N LYS A 237 -13.04 -8.91 5.41
CA LYS A 237 -14.47 -8.62 5.20
C LYS A 237 -14.80 -8.42 3.73
N ASN A 238 -13.95 -7.74 2.96
CA ASN A 238 -14.18 -7.55 1.53
C ASN A 238 -14.22 -8.90 0.80
N ALA A 239 -13.23 -9.76 1.04
CA ALA A 239 -13.15 -11.10 0.47
C ALA A 239 -14.42 -11.92 0.82
N LEU A 240 -14.78 -11.96 2.11
CA LEU A 240 -15.96 -12.68 2.60
C LEU A 240 -17.28 -12.20 1.96
N GLN A 241 -17.42 -10.90 1.76
CA GLN A 241 -18.61 -10.31 1.15
C GLN A 241 -18.69 -10.62 -0.34
N ARG A 242 -17.55 -10.62 -1.04
CA ARG A 242 -17.48 -10.84 -2.49
C ARG A 242 -17.61 -12.31 -2.90
N VAL A 243 -17.06 -13.26 -2.13
CA VAL A 243 -17.14 -14.68 -2.49
C VAL A 243 -18.59 -15.12 -2.65
N SER A 244 -18.89 -15.96 -3.64
CA SER A 244 -20.25 -16.43 -3.89
C SER A 244 -20.73 -17.36 -2.77
N GLY A 245 -22.05 -17.55 -2.67
CA GLY A 245 -22.62 -18.48 -1.69
C GLY A 245 -22.15 -19.93 -1.88
N SER A 246 -21.87 -20.33 -3.13
CA SER A 246 -21.37 -21.67 -3.45
C SER A 246 -19.95 -21.94 -2.92
N PHE A 247 -19.18 -20.91 -2.56
CA PHE A 247 -17.89 -21.09 -1.87
C PHE A 247 -18.03 -21.87 -0.55
N PHE A 248 -19.21 -21.83 0.06
CA PHE A 248 -19.52 -22.47 1.34
C PHE A 248 -20.44 -23.69 1.17
N SER A 249 -20.58 -24.25 -0.02
CA SER A 249 -21.50 -25.37 -0.27
C SER A 249 -21.05 -26.69 0.37
N ASP A 250 -19.76 -26.85 0.60
CA ASP A 250 -19.19 -28.04 1.21
C ASP A 250 -19.12 -27.92 2.75
N THR A 251 -19.35 -29.04 3.45
CA THR A 251 -19.36 -29.09 4.91
C THR A 251 -18.03 -28.66 5.52
N LYS A 252 -16.88 -29.00 4.93
CA LYS A 252 -15.57 -28.60 5.46
C LYS A 252 -15.36 -27.09 5.39
N LYS A 253 -15.88 -26.43 4.34
CA LYS A 253 -15.87 -24.96 4.23
C LYS A 253 -16.72 -24.31 5.32
N GLN A 254 -17.82 -24.96 5.70
CA GLN A 254 -18.69 -24.48 6.76
C GLN A 254 -18.11 -24.69 8.16
N GLU A 255 -17.38 -25.79 8.37
CA GLU A 255 -16.58 -26.02 9.57
C GLU A 255 -15.45 -24.98 9.68
N TRP A 256 -14.71 -24.77 8.59
CA TRP A 256 -13.64 -23.77 8.53
C TRP A 256 -14.12 -22.34 8.82
N ILE A 257 -15.23 -21.91 8.22
CA ILE A 257 -15.75 -20.54 8.48
C ILE A 257 -16.28 -20.41 9.91
N TRP A 258 -16.72 -21.50 10.54
CA TRP A 258 -17.09 -21.52 11.96
C TRP A 258 -15.86 -21.33 12.85
N GLU A 259 -14.78 -22.08 12.61
CA GLU A 259 -13.51 -21.86 13.33
C GLU A 259 -12.99 -20.43 13.15
N THR A 260 -13.13 -19.90 11.93
CA THR A 260 -12.78 -18.50 11.64
C THR A 260 -13.63 -17.53 12.44
N PHE A 261 -14.93 -17.79 12.62
CA PHE A 261 -15.82 -16.99 13.46
C PHE A 261 -15.37 -17.00 14.94
N GLU A 262 -15.06 -18.16 15.50
CA GLU A 262 -14.68 -18.27 16.91
C GLU A 262 -13.38 -17.52 17.23
N ASN A 263 -12.46 -17.45 16.27
CA ASN A 263 -11.16 -16.79 16.42
C ASN A 263 -11.15 -15.33 15.94
N SER A 264 -12.28 -14.80 15.48
CA SER A 264 -12.38 -13.48 14.88
C SER A 264 -12.79 -12.39 15.89
N PRO A 265 -12.35 -11.14 15.70
CA PRO A 265 -12.91 -10.02 16.44
C PRO A 265 -14.39 -9.82 16.11
N TYR A 266 -15.13 -9.19 17.03
CA TYR A 266 -16.58 -8.99 16.94
C TYR A 266 -17.06 -8.49 15.57
N ALA A 267 -16.40 -7.49 15.00
CA ALA A 267 -16.79 -6.92 13.70
C ALA A 267 -16.71 -7.93 12.54
N MET A 268 -15.79 -8.91 12.61
CA MET A 268 -15.68 -9.99 11.63
C MET A 268 -16.66 -11.12 11.94
N GLN A 269 -16.91 -11.44 13.20
CA GLN A 269 -17.98 -12.35 13.63
C GLN A 269 -19.35 -11.94 13.05
N ILE A 270 -19.69 -10.65 13.16
CA ILE A 270 -20.93 -10.10 12.57
C ILE A 270 -20.94 -10.23 11.04
N ALA A 271 -19.81 -9.99 10.38
CA ALA A 271 -19.71 -10.14 8.92
C ALA A 271 -19.95 -11.60 8.49
N ILE A 272 -19.39 -12.57 9.23
CA ILE A 272 -19.59 -14.00 8.99
C ILE A 272 -21.05 -14.39 9.18
N LEU A 273 -21.70 -14.01 10.29
CA LEU A 273 -23.11 -14.31 10.50
C LEU A 273 -24.00 -13.70 9.41
N LYS A 274 -23.71 -12.47 8.97
CA LYS A 274 -24.43 -11.86 7.83
C LYS A 274 -24.24 -12.67 6.54
N LYS A 275 -23.05 -13.21 6.29
CA LYS A 275 -22.79 -14.09 5.14
C LYS A 275 -23.53 -15.42 5.25
N LEU A 276 -23.48 -16.07 6.41
CA LEU A 276 -24.17 -17.34 6.67
C LEU A 276 -25.68 -17.25 6.45
N LYS A 277 -26.30 -16.09 6.73
CA LYS A 277 -27.73 -15.84 6.46
C LYS A 277 -28.12 -15.94 4.98
N THR A 278 -27.15 -15.87 4.07
CA THR A 278 -27.35 -15.87 2.61
C THR A 278 -27.12 -17.24 1.97
N ILE A 279 -26.75 -18.26 2.75
CA ILE A 279 -26.41 -19.59 2.26
C ILE A 279 -27.16 -20.69 3.03
N PRO A 280 -27.31 -21.89 2.44
CA PRO A 280 -27.69 -23.08 3.20
C PRO A 280 -26.61 -23.44 4.23
N VAL A 281 -27.01 -23.82 5.44
CA VAL A 281 -26.10 -24.28 6.49
C VAL A 281 -26.29 -25.77 6.79
N SER A 282 -25.18 -26.48 6.95
CA SER A 282 -25.10 -27.88 7.33
C SER A 282 -25.61 -28.11 8.75
N GLU A 283 -26.01 -29.35 9.06
CA GLU A 283 -26.51 -29.69 10.39
C GLU A 283 -25.45 -29.46 11.48
N THR A 284 -24.18 -29.73 11.19
CA THR A 284 -23.05 -29.42 12.08
C THR A 284 -22.99 -27.93 12.41
N LEU A 285 -23.06 -27.07 11.38
CA LEU A 285 -23.03 -25.62 11.58
C LEU A 285 -24.28 -25.13 12.33
N LYS A 286 -25.46 -25.70 12.07
CA LYS A 286 -26.69 -25.40 12.83
C LYS A 286 -26.50 -25.69 14.32
N ASN A 287 -25.88 -26.82 14.67
CA ASN A 287 -25.64 -27.19 16.07
C ASN A 287 -24.64 -26.25 16.74
N ASN A 288 -23.55 -25.91 16.06
CA ASN A 288 -22.58 -24.92 16.54
C ASN A 288 -23.23 -23.55 16.80
N LEU A 289 -24.05 -23.07 15.86
CA LEU A 289 -24.82 -21.83 15.98
C LEU A 289 -25.74 -21.87 17.20
N LYS A 290 -26.52 -22.95 17.40
CA LYS A 290 -27.39 -23.13 18.58
C LYS A 290 -26.60 -23.08 19.89
N SER A 291 -25.48 -23.80 19.97
CA SER A 291 -24.64 -23.82 21.17
C SER A 291 -24.06 -22.45 21.51
N SER A 292 -23.75 -21.66 20.48
CA SER A 292 -23.15 -20.32 20.65
C SER A 292 -24.12 -19.25 21.17
N LEU A 293 -25.44 -19.47 21.11
CA LEU A 293 -26.45 -18.52 21.60
C LEU A 293 -26.25 -18.16 23.08
N THR A 294 -25.79 -19.10 23.90
CA THR A 294 -25.57 -18.88 25.35
C THR A 294 -24.49 -17.84 25.65
N LYS A 295 -23.58 -17.60 24.71
CA LYS A 295 -22.45 -16.66 24.83
C LYS A 295 -22.57 -15.45 23.90
N SER A 296 -23.62 -15.41 23.08
CA SER A 296 -23.82 -14.39 22.06
C SER A 296 -24.45 -13.13 22.65
N ASN A 297 -24.07 -11.96 22.14
CA ASN A 297 -24.79 -10.73 22.46
C ASN A 297 -26.12 -10.63 21.69
N GLU A 298 -26.84 -9.51 21.85
CA GLU A 298 -28.15 -9.30 21.22
C GLU A 298 -28.09 -9.35 19.68
N GLU A 299 -27.12 -8.66 19.06
CA GLU A 299 -27.00 -8.62 17.59
C GLU A 299 -26.63 -10.01 17.04
N GLN A 300 -25.68 -10.70 17.66
CA GLN A 300 -25.29 -12.05 17.28
C GLN A 300 -26.45 -13.03 17.41
N SER A 301 -27.15 -13.01 18.54
CA SER A 301 -28.31 -13.87 18.79
C SER A 301 -29.42 -13.64 17.78
N SER A 302 -29.69 -12.37 17.44
CA SER A 302 -30.66 -12.01 16.40
C SER A 302 -30.28 -12.58 15.03
N LEU A 303 -29.01 -12.46 14.62
CA LEU A 303 -28.53 -13.01 13.35
C LEU A 303 -28.56 -14.54 13.35
N ILE A 304 -28.14 -15.18 14.44
CA ILE A 304 -28.15 -16.65 14.58
C ILE A 304 -29.58 -17.18 14.45
N ASN A 305 -30.55 -16.58 15.15
CA ASN A 305 -31.94 -16.99 15.05
C ASN A 305 -32.52 -16.81 13.64
N GLN A 306 -32.15 -15.74 12.93
CA GLN A 306 -32.51 -15.55 11.52
C GLN A 306 -31.89 -16.58 10.58
N ILE A 307 -30.67 -17.06 10.89
CA ILE A 307 -30.04 -18.14 10.12
C ILE A 307 -30.83 -19.43 10.37
N LEU A 308 -31.05 -19.81 11.62
CA LEU A 308 -31.69 -21.07 11.98
C LEU A 308 -33.14 -21.19 11.49
N SER A 309 -33.88 -20.08 11.39
CA SER A 309 -35.29 -20.09 10.95
C SER A 309 -35.49 -20.24 9.44
N LYS A 310 -34.44 -20.02 8.63
CA LYS A 310 -34.50 -20.11 7.16
C LYS A 310 -34.16 -21.50 6.60
N GLN A 311 -33.83 -22.46 7.47
CA GLN A 311 -33.11 -23.68 7.11
C GLN A 311 -33.90 -24.95 7.40
#